data_AF-S6TWB9-F1
#
_entry.id   AF-S6TWB9-F1
#
_cell.length_a   1.000
_cell.length_b   1.000
_cell.length_c   1.000
_cell.angle_alpha   90.00
_cell.angle_beta   90.00
_cell.angle_gamma   90.00
#
_symmetry.space_group_name_H-M   'P 1'
#
loop_
_entity.id
_entity.type
_entity.pdbx_description
1 polymer ?
#
loop_
_entity_poly.entity_id
_entity_poly.type
_entity_poly.pdbx_seq_one_letter_code
_entity_poly.pdbx_strand_id
1 'polypeptide(L)'
;AKPAGPATDKRVRLASMEAVRHQLNTMLSDRMLTDVSVAETPEGLMLNGHLKEESLVVYQRMLQRFKDRYDSPVTVLDNVASARNTLPFVVVQIMTGPHAHLVTADGRRMYVGDEKDGLRLTKIDDQRLQFDGDRHIEVTW
;
A
#
# COMPACT_ATOMS: atom_id res chain seq x y z
N ALA A 1 -24.83 -39.41 -22.04
CA ALA A 1 -24.13 -38.35 -21.28
C ALA A 1 -22.66 -38.35 -21.67
N LYS A 2 -22.10 -37.22 -22.11
CA LYS A 2 -20.66 -37.08 -22.39
C LYS A 2 -19.93 -36.72 -21.09
N PRO A 3 -18.80 -37.35 -20.73
CA PRO A 3 -18.02 -36.91 -19.59
C PRO A 3 -17.27 -35.62 -19.96
N ALA A 4 -17.39 -34.60 -19.12
CA ALA A 4 -16.53 -33.43 -19.19
C ALA A 4 -15.10 -33.85 -18.80
N GLY A 5 -14.16 -33.79 -19.74
CA GLY A 5 -12.74 -34.02 -19.46
C GLY A 5 -12.20 -32.95 -18.51
N PRO A 6 -11.16 -33.27 -17.70
CA PRO A 6 -10.59 -32.32 -16.77
C PRO A 6 -10.04 -31.12 -17.56
N ALA A 7 -10.44 -29.91 -17.17
CA ALA A 7 -9.87 -28.69 -17.73
C ALA A 7 -8.36 -28.69 -17.46
N THR A 8 -7.56 -28.91 -18.49
CA THR A 8 -6.10 -28.75 -18.40
C THR A 8 -5.82 -27.31 -18.01
N ASP A 9 -5.33 -27.11 -16.79
CA ASP A 9 -4.89 -25.81 -16.31
C ASP A 9 -3.75 -25.32 -17.22
N LYS A 10 -4.03 -24.27 -18.01
CA LYS A 10 -3.07 -23.70 -18.97
C LYS A 10 -2.10 -22.72 -18.32
N ARG A 11 -2.15 -22.58 -16.98
CA ARG A 11 -1.33 -21.65 -16.22
C ARG A 11 0.14 -22.07 -16.23
N VAL A 12 1.01 -21.07 -16.21
CA VAL A 12 2.45 -21.26 -16.08
C VAL A 12 2.76 -21.62 -14.63
N ARG A 13 3.37 -22.79 -14.42
CA ARG A 13 3.68 -23.25 -13.06
C ARG A 13 4.91 -22.54 -12.51
N LEU A 14 4.79 -21.98 -11.31
CA LEU A 14 5.90 -21.44 -10.54
C LEU A 14 6.29 -22.45 -9.45
N ALA A 15 7.52 -22.96 -9.50
CA ALA A 15 7.92 -24.13 -8.72
C ALA A 15 8.29 -23.83 -7.25
N SER A 16 8.59 -22.57 -6.91
CA SER A 16 9.11 -22.19 -5.60
C SER A 16 8.65 -20.79 -5.16
N MET A 17 8.74 -20.51 -3.87
CA MET A 17 8.51 -19.18 -3.31
C MET A 17 9.38 -18.10 -3.95
N GLU A 18 10.65 -18.42 -4.22
CA GLU A 18 11.57 -17.51 -4.89
C GLU A 18 11.11 -17.19 -6.32
N ALA A 19 10.64 -18.20 -7.08
CA ALA A 19 10.10 -17.98 -8.42
C ALA A 19 8.84 -17.10 -8.41
N VAL A 20 7.97 -17.30 -7.42
CA VAL A 20 6.76 -16.48 -7.20
C VAL A 20 7.15 -15.04 -6.86
N ARG A 21 8.07 -14.84 -5.90
CA ARG A 21 8.57 -13.53 -5.50
C ARG A 21 9.22 -12.79 -6.66
N HIS A 22 10.08 -13.48 -7.42
CA HIS A 22 10.73 -12.92 -8.60
C HIS A 22 9.70 -12.48 -9.66
N GLN A 23 8.70 -13.32 -9.95
CA GLN A 23 7.68 -12.99 -10.93
C GLN A 23 6.82 -11.80 -10.49
N LEU A 24 6.41 -11.73 -9.22
CA LEU A 24 5.69 -10.59 -8.67
C LEU A 24 6.52 -9.30 -8.75
N ASN A 25 7.79 -9.34 -8.34
CA ASN A 25 8.70 -8.18 -8.43
C ASN A 25 8.89 -7.70 -9.87
N THR A 26 8.99 -8.61 -10.83
CA THR A 26 9.07 -8.28 -12.26
C THR A 26 7.80 -7.55 -12.71
N MET A 27 6.62 -8.10 -12.40
CA MET A 27 5.34 -7.51 -12.79
C MET A 27 5.09 -6.14 -12.14
N LEU A 28 5.57 -5.93 -10.90
CA LEU A 28 5.53 -4.63 -10.22
C LEU A 28 6.45 -3.62 -10.91
N SER A 29 7.70 -4.02 -11.20
CA SER A 29 8.71 -3.18 -11.83
C SER A 29 8.32 -2.73 -13.23
N ASP A 30 7.79 -3.65 -14.06
CA ASP A 30 7.28 -3.37 -15.41
C ASP A 30 6.20 -2.28 -15.43
N ARG A 31 5.52 -2.05 -14.30
CA ARG A 31 4.42 -1.10 -14.15
C ARG A 31 4.81 0.11 -13.29
N MET A 32 6.07 0.22 -12.90
CA MET A 32 6.58 1.29 -12.03
C MET A 32 5.82 1.38 -10.69
N LEU A 33 5.37 0.24 -10.15
CA LEU A 33 4.67 0.16 -8.86
C LEU A 33 5.69 0.05 -7.70
N THR A 34 6.56 1.05 -7.56
CA THR A 34 7.70 1.04 -6.61
C THR A 34 7.27 1.12 -5.14
N ASP A 35 6.07 1.62 -4.86
CA ASP A 35 5.52 1.75 -3.51
C ASP A 35 4.88 0.44 -3.00
N VAL A 36 5.02 -0.66 -3.75
CA VAL A 36 4.60 -2.00 -3.35
C VAL A 36 5.83 -2.89 -3.17
N SER A 37 5.91 -3.55 -2.03
CA SER A 37 6.97 -4.49 -1.66
C SER A 37 6.42 -5.91 -1.51
N VAL A 38 7.28 -6.91 -1.75
CA VAL A 38 6.96 -8.33 -1.55
C VAL A 38 7.78 -8.84 -0.36
N ALA A 39 7.12 -9.20 0.74
CA ALA A 39 7.74 -9.75 1.94
C ALA A 39 7.44 -11.25 2.09
N GLU A 40 8.39 -12.01 2.62
CA GLU A 40 8.18 -13.42 2.99
C GLU A 40 7.57 -13.50 4.40
N THR A 41 6.59 -14.38 4.57
CA THR A 41 5.87 -14.63 5.82
C THR A 41 5.69 -16.15 6.02
N PRO A 42 5.40 -16.63 7.24
CA PRO A 42 5.10 -18.05 7.47
C PRO A 42 3.92 -18.59 6.65
N GLU A 43 2.99 -17.70 6.26
CA GLU A 43 1.77 -18.03 5.52
C GLU A 43 1.95 -17.97 3.99
N GLY A 44 3.08 -17.43 3.51
CA GLY A 44 3.37 -17.23 2.09
C GLY A 44 4.04 -15.88 1.82
N LEU A 45 3.71 -15.25 0.69
CA LEU A 45 4.22 -13.92 0.32
C LEU A 45 3.17 -12.85 0.60
N MET A 46 3.58 -11.74 1.19
CA MET A 46 2.71 -10.59 1.44
C MET A 46 3.10 -9.40 0.56
N LEU A 47 2.13 -8.89 -0.20
CA LEU A 47 2.23 -7.64 -0.94
C LEU A 47 1.84 -6.49 0.00
N ASN A 48 2.75 -5.56 0.24
CA ASN A 48 2.52 -4.40 1.12
C ASN A 48 2.75 -3.11 0.36
N GLY A 49 1.85 -2.13 0.49
CA GLY A 49 2.04 -0.83 -0.14
C GLY A 49 0.85 0.10 0.00
N HIS A 50 1.10 1.38 -0.25
CA HIS A 50 0.05 2.40 -0.31
C HIS A 50 0.12 3.08 -1.68
N LEU A 51 -0.92 2.91 -2.49
CA LEU A 51 -0.94 3.40 -3.87
C LEU A 51 -1.98 4.50 -4.06
N LYS A 52 -1.67 5.50 -4.90
CA LYS A 52 -2.70 6.40 -5.44
C LYS A 52 -3.77 5.61 -6.19
N GLU A 53 -4.97 6.16 -6.33
CA GLU A 53 -6.12 5.45 -6.92
C GLU A 53 -5.81 4.91 -8.32
N GLU A 54 -5.20 5.73 -9.17
CA GLU A 54 -4.82 5.35 -10.52
C GLU A 54 -3.85 4.16 -10.52
N SER A 55 -2.86 4.16 -9.63
CA SER A 55 -1.89 3.09 -9.46
C SER A 55 -2.49 1.85 -8.82
N LEU A 56 -3.44 2.01 -7.90
CA LEU A 56 -4.15 0.90 -7.26
C LEU A 56 -4.97 0.11 -8.29
N VAL A 57 -5.63 0.78 -9.23
CA VAL A 57 -6.35 0.12 -10.32
C VAL A 57 -5.39 -0.63 -11.27
N VAL A 58 -4.17 -0.11 -11.48
CA VAL A 58 -3.12 -0.82 -12.24
C VAL A 58 -2.63 -2.06 -11.48
N TYR A 59 -2.38 -1.92 -10.18
CA TYR A 59 -1.97 -3.00 -9.29
C TYR A 59 -3.01 -4.12 -9.23
N GLN A 60 -4.29 -3.81 -9.02
CA GLN A 60 -5.37 -4.80 -8.96
C GLN A 60 -5.46 -5.60 -10.26
N ARG A 61 -5.39 -4.93 -11.41
CA ARG A 61 -5.37 -5.59 -12.73
C ARG A 61 -4.12 -6.46 -12.92
N MET A 62 -2.97 -6.03 -12.41
CA MET A 62 -1.73 -6.80 -12.42
C MET A 62 -1.88 -8.08 -11.60
N LEU A 63 -2.36 -7.97 -10.36
CA LEU A 63 -2.52 -9.09 -9.44
C LEU A 63 -3.54 -10.11 -9.97
N GLN A 64 -4.64 -9.65 -10.58
CA GLN A 64 -5.59 -10.56 -11.25
C GLN A 64 -4.93 -11.32 -12.40
N ARG A 65 -4.18 -10.64 -13.28
CA ARG A 65 -3.43 -11.32 -14.34
C ARG A 65 -2.41 -12.32 -13.81
N PHE A 66 -1.78 -12.04 -12.67
CA PHE A 66 -0.89 -13.00 -12.02
C PHE A 66 -1.63 -14.28 -11.65
N LYS A 67 -2.79 -14.16 -10.97
CA LYS A 67 -3.65 -15.28 -10.57
C LYS A 67 -4.17 -16.09 -11.75
N ASP A 68 -4.53 -15.41 -12.85
CA ASP A 68 -5.03 -16.03 -14.07
C ASP A 68 -3.96 -16.74 -14.89
N ARG A 69 -2.72 -16.23 -14.86
CA ARG A 69 -1.62 -16.69 -15.72
C ARG A 69 -0.74 -17.74 -15.05
N TYR A 70 -0.61 -17.71 -13.73
CA TYR A 70 0.32 -18.54 -12.99
C TYR A 70 -0.37 -19.46 -12.00
N ASP A 71 0.13 -20.69 -11.94
CA ASP A 71 -0.20 -21.66 -10.90
C ASP A 71 0.94 -21.64 -9.88
N SER A 72 0.61 -21.37 -8.62
CA SER A 72 1.58 -21.14 -7.55
C SER A 72 1.22 -22.03 -6.35
N PRO A 73 2.19 -22.81 -5.82
CA PRO A 73 2.01 -23.53 -4.56
C PRO A 73 2.10 -22.60 -3.34
N VAL A 74 2.47 -21.33 -3.53
CA VAL A 74 2.66 -20.33 -2.47
C VAL A 74 1.48 -19.37 -2.45
N THR A 75 0.90 -19.19 -1.26
CA THR A 75 -0.14 -18.20 -0.99
C THR A 75 0.41 -16.79 -1.18
N VAL A 76 -0.34 -15.94 -1.88
CA VAL A 76 -0.03 -14.51 -2.02
C VAL A 76 -1.11 -13.72 -1.28
N LEU A 77 -0.72 -13.09 -0.19
CA LEU A 77 -1.53 -12.20 0.64
C LEU A 77 -1.41 -10.77 0.11
N ASP A 78 -2.51 -10.04 0.13
CA ASP A 78 -2.61 -8.67 -0.37
C ASP A 78 -2.95 -7.70 0.78
N ASN A 79 -2.00 -6.83 1.09
CA ASN A 79 -2.11 -5.74 2.05
C ASN A 79 -1.75 -4.40 1.36
N VAL A 80 -2.09 -4.27 0.07
CA VAL A 80 -1.93 -3.03 -0.68
C VAL A 80 -3.22 -2.21 -0.61
N ALA A 81 -3.12 -1.02 -0.03
CA ALA A 81 -4.27 -0.13 0.16
C ALA A 81 -4.13 1.17 -0.64
N SER A 82 -5.21 1.94 -0.71
CA SER A 82 -5.13 3.29 -1.27
C SER A 82 -4.36 4.21 -0.32
N ALA A 83 -3.44 5.01 -0.86
CA ALA A 83 -2.74 6.11 -0.19
C ALA A 83 -3.67 7.31 0.14
N ARG A 84 -4.99 7.15 0.03
CA ARG A 84 -5.97 8.21 0.29
C ARG A 84 -5.84 8.77 1.73
N ASN A 85 -5.28 7.99 2.65
CA ASN A 85 -5.08 8.34 4.06
C ASN A 85 -3.61 8.48 4.47
N THR A 86 -2.66 8.52 3.53
CA THR A 86 -1.26 8.80 3.87
C THR A 86 -0.96 10.30 3.74
N LEU A 87 -0.18 10.83 4.67
CA LEU A 87 0.26 12.22 4.60
C LEU A 87 1.22 12.41 3.41
N PRO A 88 1.10 13.50 2.63
CA PRO A 88 1.99 13.83 1.53
C PRO A 88 3.36 14.36 2.02
N PHE A 89 3.58 14.38 3.33
CA PHE A 89 4.82 14.76 3.98
C PHE A 89 5.08 13.84 5.17
N VAL A 90 6.35 13.73 5.55
CA VAL A 90 6.78 12.91 6.70
C VAL A 90 6.71 13.76 7.96
N VAL A 91 6.03 13.25 8.98
CA VAL A 91 6.04 13.78 10.34
C VAL A 91 7.18 13.11 11.10
N VAL A 92 8.12 13.91 11.63
CA VAL A 92 9.29 13.40 12.37
C VAL A 92 9.16 13.58 13.88
N GLN A 93 8.30 14.50 14.33
CA GLN A 93 8.05 14.73 15.74
C GLN A 93 6.63 15.27 15.96
N ILE A 94 6.01 14.87 17.07
CA ILE A 94 4.71 15.37 17.52
C ILE A 94 4.89 15.85 18.96
N MET A 95 4.48 17.08 19.23
CA MET A 95 4.45 17.70 20.55
C MET A 95 2.98 17.90 20.93
N THR A 96 2.58 17.44 22.13
CA THR A 96 1.20 17.57 22.64
C THR A 96 1.14 18.59 23.79
N GLY A 97 -0.07 18.90 24.26
CA GLY A 97 -0.29 19.87 25.34
C GLY A 97 -0.57 21.32 24.87
N PRO A 98 -0.39 22.34 25.73
CA PRO A 98 -0.81 23.73 25.45
C PRO A 98 -0.18 24.38 24.21
N HIS A 99 0.96 23.85 23.75
CA HIS A 99 1.69 24.31 22.57
C HIS A 99 1.88 23.18 21.56
N ALA A 100 0.82 22.38 21.37
CA ALA A 100 0.85 21.24 20.46
C ALA A 100 1.22 21.67 19.04
N HIS A 101 2.19 20.95 18.47
CA HIS A 101 2.63 21.15 17.10
C HIS A 101 3.26 19.86 16.58
N LEU A 102 3.25 19.70 15.27
CA LEU A 102 4.04 18.66 14.59
C LEU A 102 5.25 19.30 13.91
N VAL A 103 6.30 18.50 13.75
CA VAL A 103 7.49 18.85 12.97
C VAL A 103 7.54 17.93 11.76
N THR A 104 7.60 18.51 10.56
CA THR A 104 7.79 17.78 9.32
C THR A 104 9.27 17.58 9.02
N ALA A 105 9.61 16.61 8.16
CA ALA A 105 11.00 16.28 7.83
C ALA A 105 11.81 17.43 7.21
N ASP A 106 11.15 18.46 6.64
CA ASP A 106 11.77 19.70 6.16
C ASP A 106 12.04 20.72 7.29
N GLY A 107 11.78 20.36 8.55
CA GLY A 107 11.98 21.21 9.73
C GLY A 107 10.85 22.21 9.99
N ARG A 108 9.79 22.21 9.18
CA ARG A 108 8.63 23.10 9.41
C ARG A 108 7.83 22.62 10.62
N ARG A 109 7.45 23.58 11.46
CA ARG A 109 6.48 23.37 12.55
C ARG A 109 5.09 23.69 12.03
N MET A 110 4.13 22.81 12.27
CA MET A 110 2.71 23.06 11.99
C MET A 110 1.89 23.02 13.26
N TYR A 111 1.10 24.05 13.46
CA TYR A 111 0.12 24.19 14.54
C TYR A 111 -1.29 23.91 14.02
N VAL A 112 -2.24 23.68 14.93
CA VAL A 112 -3.66 23.57 14.54
C VAL A 112 -4.08 24.84 13.80
N GLY A 113 -4.65 24.66 12.60
CA GLY A 113 -5.02 25.71 11.67
C GLY A 113 -4.03 25.89 10.52
N ASP A 114 -2.78 25.44 10.64
CA ASP A 114 -1.78 25.54 9.58
C ASP A 114 -2.05 24.54 8.44
N GLU A 115 -1.69 24.95 7.22
CA GLU A 115 -1.88 24.15 6.01
C GLU A 115 -0.56 23.83 5.32
N LYS A 116 -0.44 22.61 4.80
CA LYS A 116 0.68 22.14 3.99
C LYS A 116 0.16 21.11 2.97
N ASP A 117 0.54 21.28 1.71
CA ASP A 117 0.20 20.35 0.62
C ASP A 117 -1.32 20.05 0.53
N GLY A 118 -2.16 21.09 0.69
CA GLY A 118 -3.62 20.97 0.64
C GLY A 118 -4.28 20.38 1.88
N LEU A 119 -3.49 20.09 2.92
CA LEU A 119 -3.96 19.56 4.20
C LEU A 119 -3.76 20.55 5.34
N ARG A 120 -4.86 20.92 5.99
CA ARG A 120 -4.90 21.73 7.20
C ARG A 120 -4.93 20.83 8.42
N LEU A 121 -3.99 21.04 9.34
CA LEU A 121 -3.99 20.38 10.63
C LEU A 121 -5.18 20.88 11.45
N THR A 122 -6.16 20.04 11.74
CA THR A 122 -7.37 20.41 12.49
C THR A 122 -7.33 19.91 13.93
N LYS A 123 -6.52 18.88 14.23
CA LYS A 123 -6.39 18.37 15.60
C LYS A 123 -5.03 17.73 15.85
N ILE A 124 -4.50 17.97 17.06
CA ILE A 124 -3.42 17.19 17.67
C ILE A 124 -3.92 16.75 19.05
N ASP A 125 -4.09 15.45 19.24
CA ASP A 125 -4.36 14.80 20.54
C ASP A 125 -3.16 13.92 20.95
N ASP A 126 -3.23 13.22 22.09
CA ASP A 126 -2.11 12.38 22.56
C ASP A 126 -1.80 11.14 21.69
N GLN A 127 -2.74 10.71 20.84
CA GLN A 127 -2.60 9.52 19.98
C GLN A 127 -3.13 9.74 18.56
N ARG A 128 -3.52 10.97 18.22
CA ARG A 128 -4.22 11.22 16.95
C ARG A 128 -3.95 12.60 16.37
N LEU A 129 -3.68 12.60 15.07
CA LEU A 129 -3.62 13.80 14.24
C LEU A 129 -4.83 13.77 13.32
N GLN A 130 -5.46 14.92 13.13
CA GLN A 130 -6.51 15.09 12.14
C GLN A 130 -6.11 16.17 11.16
N PHE A 131 -6.27 15.87 9.88
CA PHE A 131 -6.09 16.79 8.77
C PHE A 131 -7.34 16.84 7.92
N ASP A 132 -7.70 18.04 7.48
CA ASP A 132 -8.81 18.31 6.56
C ASP A 132 -8.33 19.18 5.39
N GLY A 133 -9.12 19.29 4.32
CA GLY A 133 -8.75 20.05 3.12
C GLY A 133 -9.10 19.27 1.86
N ASP A 134 -8.13 19.05 0.98
CA ASP A 134 -8.30 18.23 -0.24
C ASP A 134 -8.81 16.81 0.08
N ARG A 135 -8.51 16.32 1.27
CA ARG A 135 -8.99 15.05 1.82
C ARG A 135 -8.95 15.06 3.34
N HIS A 136 -9.84 14.30 3.96
CA HIS A 136 -9.83 14.03 5.39
C HIS A 136 -8.85 12.90 5.71
N ILE A 137 -7.88 13.14 6.58
CA ILE A 137 -6.89 12.14 7.02
C ILE A 137 -6.84 12.12 8.54
N GLU A 138 -6.93 10.90 9.09
CA GLU A 138 -6.71 10.62 10.50
C GLU A 138 -5.47 9.72 10.61
N VAL A 139 -4.49 10.17 11.40
CA VAL A 139 -3.27 9.41 11.67
C VAL A 139 -3.23 9.08 13.15
N THR A 140 -3.21 7.78 13.46
CA THR A 140 -2.99 7.26 14.81
C THR A 140 -1.54 6.79 14.91
N TRP A 141 -0.84 7.12 16.00
CA TRP A 141 0.54 6.69 16.24
C TRP A 141 0.73 6.10 17.65
#